data_AF-A0A958G2A3-F1
#
_entry.id   AF-A0A958G2A3-F1
#
_cell.length_a   1.000
_cell.length_b   1.000
_cell.length_c   1.000
_cell.angle_alpha   90.00
_cell.angle_beta   90.00
_cell.angle_gamma   90.00
#
_symmetry.space_group_name_H-M   'P 1'
#
loop_
_entity.id
_entity.type
_entity.pdbx_description
1 polymer ?
#
loop_
_entity_poly.entity_id
_entity_poly.type
_entity_poly.pdbx_seq_one_letter_code
_entity_poly.pdbx_strand_id
1 'polypeptide(L)'
;MSLCIANAQAAVQPAEQAKINGGGGTGNPCAAPGSGYYRGYFRIRSAQDLISMDALQPDKSVLCNDIDLIDFANTTIGSDESPFRGEFHGNGKTIKNLTITSLNQPGAGVGLFRYVEGGQFTM
;
A
#
# COMPACT_ATOMS: atom_id res chain seq x y z
N MET A 1 -7.51 27.51 31.16
CA MET A 1 -6.27 26.83 30.73
C MET A 1 -6.71 25.86 29.65
N SER A 2 -6.72 26.24 28.37
CA SER A 2 -5.57 26.22 27.44
C SER A 2 -4.97 24.80 27.37
N LEU A 3 -4.86 24.08 26.25
CA LEU A 3 -4.89 24.42 24.82
C LEU A 3 -5.59 23.31 24.02
N CYS A 4 -6.22 23.71 22.92
CA CYS A 4 -6.57 22.88 21.78
C CYS A 4 -5.30 22.27 21.15
N ILE A 5 -5.26 20.96 20.92
CA ILE A 5 -4.46 20.39 19.82
C ILE A 5 -5.46 19.82 18.84
N ALA A 6 -5.97 20.70 17.98
CA ALA A 6 -6.39 20.26 16.67
C ALA A 6 -5.13 20.03 15.83
N ASN A 7 -5.20 18.99 15.00
CA ASN A 7 -4.60 18.93 13.67
C ASN A 7 -3.28 18.16 13.50
N ALA A 8 -3.42 16.90 13.09
CA ALA A 8 -2.76 16.41 11.88
C ALA A 8 -3.78 15.59 11.08
N GLN A 9 -4.49 16.28 10.19
CA GLN A 9 -5.22 15.66 9.09
C GLN A 9 -4.29 14.79 8.24
N ALA A 10 -4.67 13.54 8.05
CA ALA A 10 -4.84 13.00 6.72
C ALA A 10 -5.96 11.96 6.80
N ALA A 11 -7.21 12.44 6.71
CA ALA A 11 -8.23 11.62 6.11
C ALA A 11 -7.68 11.19 4.75
N VAL A 12 -7.23 9.93 4.62
CA VAL A 12 -6.96 9.35 3.33
C VAL A 12 -8.33 9.23 2.69
N GLN A 13 -8.61 10.21 1.83
CA GLN A 13 -9.87 10.37 1.14
C GLN A 13 -10.26 9.01 0.54
N PRO A 14 -11.44 8.45 0.87
CA PRO A 14 -11.89 7.22 0.24
C PRO A 14 -12.02 7.49 -1.26
N ALA A 15 -11.09 6.98 -2.07
CA ALA A 15 -11.15 6.79 -3.51
C ALA A 15 -11.74 7.90 -4.41
N GLU A 16 -11.90 9.14 -3.94
CA GLU A 16 -12.55 10.22 -4.69
C GLU A 16 -11.50 11.27 -5.12
N GLN A 17 -10.60 10.86 -6.01
CA GLN A 17 -10.19 11.68 -7.16
C GLN A 17 -9.21 10.95 -8.08
N ALA A 18 -9.79 10.19 -9.01
CA ALA A 18 -9.34 10.11 -10.39
C ALA A 18 -10.43 9.47 -11.25
N LYS A 19 -11.59 10.14 -11.41
CA LYS A 19 -12.31 10.07 -12.68
C LYS A 19 -11.43 10.75 -13.73
N ILE A 20 -10.40 10.05 -14.20
CA ILE A 20 -9.75 10.44 -15.44
C ILE A 20 -10.80 10.23 -16.54
N ASN A 21 -11.17 11.33 -17.17
CA ASN A 21 -11.99 11.26 -18.37
C ASN A 21 -11.11 10.73 -19.51
N GLY A 22 -11.55 9.64 -20.14
CA GLY A 22 -11.13 9.32 -21.51
C GLY A 22 -10.58 7.91 -21.74
N GLY A 23 -11.30 7.15 -22.56
CA GLY A 23 -10.76 5.99 -23.28
C GLY A 23 -11.26 4.64 -22.78
N GLY A 24 -12.28 4.11 -23.44
CA GLY A 24 -12.68 2.70 -23.28
C GLY A 24 -11.51 1.77 -23.61
N GLY A 25 -11.15 0.95 -22.64
CA GLY A 25 -10.16 -0.12 -22.77
C GLY A 25 -10.04 -0.84 -21.44
N THR A 26 -9.88 -2.15 -21.47
CA THR A 26 -9.55 -3.03 -20.34
C THR A 26 -8.12 -2.79 -19.81
N GLY A 27 -7.72 -1.52 -19.73
CA GLY A 27 -6.34 -1.08 -19.57
C GLY A 27 -5.82 -1.33 -18.15
N ASN A 28 -4.70 -2.06 -18.08
CA ASN A 28 -3.91 -2.29 -16.89
C ASN A 28 -3.62 -0.96 -16.15
N PRO A 29 -3.91 -0.82 -14.83
CA PRO A 29 -3.62 0.40 -14.06
C PRO A 29 -2.16 0.88 -14.17
N CYS A 30 -1.25 -0.06 -14.44
CA CYS A 30 0.18 0.22 -14.58
C CYS A 30 0.58 0.88 -15.90
N ALA A 31 -0.28 0.84 -16.92
CA ALA A 31 -0.05 1.48 -18.22
C ALA A 31 -0.22 3.00 -18.16
N ALA A 32 -0.86 3.53 -17.13
CA ALA A 32 -1.14 4.94 -17.01
C ALA A 32 0.09 5.75 -16.55
N PRO A 33 0.40 6.90 -17.17
CA PRO A 33 1.49 7.76 -16.73
C PRO A 33 1.22 8.36 -15.33
N GLY A 34 2.29 8.70 -14.60
CA GLY A 34 2.22 9.27 -13.25
C GLY A 34 2.18 8.25 -12.11
N SER A 35 2.36 8.68 -10.87
CA SER A 35 2.34 7.86 -9.63
C SER A 35 1.03 8.03 -8.84
N GLY A 36 0.83 7.22 -7.80
CA GLY A 36 -0.35 7.29 -6.93
C GLY A 36 -1.58 6.54 -7.45
N TYR A 37 -2.78 6.96 -7.06
CA TYR A 37 -4.03 6.26 -7.38
C TYR A 37 -4.42 6.40 -8.86
N TYR A 38 -4.96 5.31 -9.42
CA TYR A 38 -5.54 5.29 -10.75
C TYR A 38 -6.77 4.39 -10.75
N ARG A 39 -7.95 4.96 -11.05
CA ARG A 39 -9.23 4.24 -11.06
C ARG A 39 -9.49 3.43 -9.77
N GLY A 40 -9.09 3.98 -8.62
CA GLY A 40 -9.24 3.33 -7.30
C GLY A 40 -8.13 2.32 -6.94
N TYR A 41 -7.18 2.05 -7.84
CA TYR A 41 -6.01 1.23 -7.54
C TYR A 41 -4.83 2.11 -7.13
N PHE A 42 -4.22 1.80 -5.99
CA PHE A 42 -2.94 2.35 -5.60
C PHE A 42 -1.81 1.67 -6.38
N ARG A 43 -1.05 2.44 -7.16
CA ARG A 43 0.01 1.90 -8.03
C ARG A 43 1.34 1.90 -7.29
N ILE A 44 1.89 0.71 -7.07
CA ILE A 44 3.18 0.51 -6.42
C ILE A 44 4.25 0.41 -7.51
N ARG A 45 5.08 1.45 -7.65
CA ARG A 45 6.20 1.46 -8.60
C ARG A 45 7.56 1.53 -7.93
N SER A 46 7.58 1.94 -6.67
CA SER A 46 8.78 2.08 -5.85
C SER A 46 8.55 1.51 -4.45
N ALA A 47 9.64 1.29 -3.73
CA ALA A 47 9.60 0.90 -2.33
C ALA A 47 8.84 1.93 -1.47
N GLN A 48 8.97 3.22 -1.77
CA GLN A 48 8.26 4.30 -1.08
C GLN A 48 6.74 4.20 -1.26
N ASP A 49 6.28 3.85 -2.47
CA ASP A 49 4.86 3.62 -2.69
C ASP A 49 4.38 2.45 -1.81
N LEU A 50 5.16 1.36 -1.78
CA LEU A 50 4.83 0.18 -0.97
C LEU A 50 4.73 0.53 0.52
N ILE A 51 5.66 1.32 1.05
CA ILE A 51 5.64 1.78 2.45
C ILE A 51 4.44 2.69 2.71
N SER A 52 4.08 3.52 1.72
CA SER A 52 2.91 4.41 1.83
C SER A 52 1.60 3.62 1.96
N MET A 53 1.56 2.34 1.60
CA MET A 53 0.36 1.52 1.79
C MET A 53 -0.04 1.33 3.25
N ASP A 54 0.91 1.32 4.17
CA ASP A 54 0.63 1.18 5.59
C ASP A 54 -0.13 2.40 6.14
N ALA A 55 0.30 3.59 5.71
CA ALA A 55 -0.36 4.86 6.06
C ALA A 55 -1.66 5.08 5.27
N LEU A 56 -1.70 4.69 3.99
CA LEU A 56 -2.82 4.95 3.11
C LEU A 56 -3.96 3.93 3.21
N GLN A 57 -3.67 2.72 3.69
CA GLN A 57 -4.62 1.60 3.80
C GLN A 57 -5.53 1.47 2.56
N PRO A 58 -4.94 1.33 1.35
CA PRO A 58 -5.72 1.31 0.12
C PRO A 58 -6.61 0.07 0.01
N ASP A 59 -7.86 0.27 -0.42
CA ASP A 59 -8.78 -0.84 -0.71
C ASP A 59 -8.31 -1.72 -1.87
N LYS A 60 -7.56 -1.17 -2.83
CA LYS A 60 -6.98 -1.92 -3.96
C LYS A 60 -5.59 -1.40 -4.27
N SER A 61 -4.63 -2.30 -4.44
CA SER A 61 -3.23 -2.00 -4.75
C SER A 61 -2.73 -2.89 -5.87
N VAL A 62 -1.81 -2.39 -6.69
CA VAL A 62 -1.23 -3.15 -7.80
C VAL A 62 0.25 -2.84 -7.98
N LEU A 63 1.05 -3.90 -8.11
CA LEU A 63 2.46 -3.79 -8.47
C LEU A 63 2.61 -3.49 -9.95
N CYS A 64 3.27 -2.39 -10.25
CA CYS A 64 3.53 -1.99 -11.63
C CYS A 64 4.96 -2.28 -12.06
N ASN A 65 5.89 -2.39 -11.11
CA ASN A 65 7.27 -2.80 -11.33
C ASN A 65 7.71 -3.81 -10.27
N ASP A 66 8.82 -4.49 -10.55
CA ASP A 66 9.52 -5.25 -9.52
C ASP A 66 10.10 -4.27 -8.50
N ILE A 67 9.85 -4.53 -7.22
CA ILE A 67 10.24 -3.65 -6.11
C ILE A 67 11.42 -4.27 -5.41
N ASP A 68 12.48 -3.49 -5.24
CA ASP A 68 13.63 -3.86 -4.43
C ASP A 68 13.57 -3.12 -3.09
N LEU A 69 13.62 -3.87 -1.99
CA LEU A 69 13.58 -3.36 -0.62
C LEU A 69 14.94 -3.42 0.08
N ILE A 70 16.04 -3.57 -0.67
CA ILE A 70 17.40 -3.70 -0.12
C ILE A 70 17.77 -2.56 0.86
N ASP A 71 17.35 -1.32 0.57
CA ASP A 71 17.60 -0.15 1.43
C ASP A 71 16.48 0.11 2.45
N PHE A 72 15.40 -0.69 2.42
CA PHE A 72 14.17 -0.48 3.20
C PHE A 72 13.94 -1.61 4.20
N ALA A 73 14.83 -1.71 5.18
CA ALA A 73 14.70 -2.65 6.28
C ALA A 73 13.49 -2.34 7.16
N ASN A 74 12.82 -3.39 7.66
CA ASN A 74 11.61 -3.31 8.50
C ASN A 74 10.38 -2.66 7.83
N THR A 75 10.26 -2.78 6.51
CA THR A 75 9.03 -2.41 5.80
C THR A 75 7.92 -3.41 6.15
N THR A 76 6.89 -2.93 6.84
CA THR A 76 5.70 -3.72 7.20
C THR A 76 4.44 -2.96 6.82
N ILE A 77 3.43 -3.72 6.38
CA ILE A 77 2.10 -3.24 6.00
C ILE A 77 1.10 -3.90 6.93
N GLY A 78 0.26 -3.09 7.54
CA GLY A 78 -0.76 -3.52 8.47
C GLY A 78 -0.21 -3.74 9.88
N SER A 79 -0.98 -3.33 10.86
CA SER A 79 -0.70 -3.53 12.28
C SER A 79 -1.94 -4.04 13.00
N ASP A 80 -1.79 -4.44 14.26
CA ASP A 80 -2.91 -4.87 15.10
C ASP A 80 -4.01 -3.79 15.22
N GLU A 81 -3.63 -2.51 15.17
CA GLU A 81 -4.55 -1.36 15.20
C GLU A 81 -5.08 -0.97 13.80
N SER A 82 -4.41 -1.41 12.74
CA SER A 82 -4.72 -1.06 11.35
C SER A 82 -4.46 -2.25 10.42
N PRO A 83 -5.34 -3.27 10.42
CA PRO A 83 -5.22 -4.41 9.52
C PRO A 83 -5.23 -4.01 8.05
N PHE A 84 -4.49 -4.75 7.22
CA PHE A 84 -4.68 -4.69 5.77
C PHE A 84 -5.99 -5.39 5.39
N ARG A 85 -6.95 -4.63 4.83
CA ARG A 85 -8.26 -5.14 4.38
C ARG A 85 -8.49 -5.03 2.87
N GLY A 86 -7.49 -4.55 2.14
CA GLY A 86 -7.59 -4.31 0.70
C GLY A 86 -7.31 -5.53 -0.17
N GLU A 87 -7.39 -5.32 -1.48
CA GLU A 87 -6.92 -6.23 -2.50
C GLU A 87 -5.50 -5.86 -2.92
N PHE A 88 -4.61 -6.84 -2.93
CA PHE A 88 -3.25 -6.70 -3.40
C PHE A 88 -3.06 -7.50 -4.69
N HIS A 89 -2.80 -6.80 -5.79
CA HIS A 89 -2.56 -7.37 -7.11
C HIS A 89 -1.06 -7.41 -7.40
N GLY A 90 -0.49 -8.61 -7.40
CA GLY A 90 0.90 -8.87 -7.75
C GLY A 90 1.23 -8.52 -9.21
N ASN A 91 0.25 -8.67 -10.12
CA ASN A 91 0.37 -8.36 -11.54
C ASN A 91 1.63 -9.00 -12.17
N GLY A 92 1.95 -10.23 -11.73
CA GLY A 92 3.15 -10.97 -12.12
C GLY A 92 4.50 -10.30 -11.78
N LYS A 93 4.54 -9.34 -10.84
CA LYS A 93 5.75 -8.67 -10.36
C LYS A 93 6.25 -9.26 -9.05
N THR A 94 7.50 -8.98 -8.74
CA THR A 94 8.18 -9.51 -7.55
C THR A 94 8.64 -8.41 -6.63
N ILE A 95 8.48 -8.63 -5.32
CA ILE A 95 9.14 -7.85 -4.27
C ILE A 95 10.36 -8.63 -3.82
N LYS A 96 11.55 -8.02 -3.89
CA LYS A 96 12.85 -8.66 -3.63
C LYS A 96 13.57 -7.97 -2.48
N ASN A 97 14.52 -8.69 -1.89
CA ASN A 97 15.41 -8.22 -0.82
C ASN A 97 14.68 -7.64 0.41
N LEU A 98 13.47 -8.14 0.71
CA LEU A 98 12.76 -7.81 1.95
C LEU A 98 13.58 -8.27 3.15
N THR A 99 14.01 -7.31 3.98
CA THR A 99 14.73 -7.58 5.22
C THR A 99 13.89 -7.13 6.41
N ILE A 100 13.52 -8.08 7.28
CA ILE A 100 12.79 -7.83 8.53
C ILE A 100 13.72 -8.22 9.67
N THR A 101 14.21 -7.24 10.42
CA THR A 101 15.12 -7.46 11.56
C THR A 101 14.36 -7.46 12.89
N SER A 102 13.17 -6.87 12.93
CA SER A 102 12.33 -6.77 14.14
C SER A 102 11.52 -8.05 14.39
N LEU A 103 12.23 -9.17 14.65
CA LEU A 103 11.62 -10.48 14.92
C LEU A 103 11.33 -10.75 16.41
N ASN A 104 11.80 -9.87 17.30
CA ASN A 104 11.84 -10.10 18.74
C ASN A 104 10.67 -9.46 19.50
N GLN A 105 9.46 -9.49 18.93
CA GLN A 105 8.25 -8.99 19.58
C GLN A 105 7.28 -10.17 19.73
N PRO A 106 7.17 -10.79 20.93
CA PRO A 106 6.25 -11.90 21.14
C PRO A 106 4.81 -11.45 20.86
N GLY A 107 4.14 -12.15 19.94
CA GLY A 107 2.78 -11.82 19.49
C GLY A 107 2.70 -10.88 18.29
N ALA A 108 3.82 -10.35 17.79
CA ALA A 108 3.85 -9.57 16.56
C ALA A 108 3.94 -10.48 15.33
N GLY A 109 3.01 -10.33 14.38
CA GLY A 109 3.17 -10.88 13.04
C GLY A 109 4.45 -10.34 12.40
N VAL A 110 5.28 -11.22 11.84
CA VAL A 110 6.52 -10.86 11.14
C VAL A 110 6.38 -11.18 9.66
N GLY A 111 6.38 -10.15 8.83
CA GLY A 111 6.17 -10.26 7.39
C GLY A 111 5.96 -8.89 6.74
N LEU A 112 5.99 -8.86 5.40
CA LEU A 112 5.62 -7.65 4.66
C LEU A 112 4.19 -7.23 4.99
N PHE A 113 3.30 -8.19 5.18
CA PHE A 113 1.96 -7.97 5.72
C PHE A 113 1.92 -8.57 7.14
N ARG A 114 1.92 -7.72 8.15
CA ARG A 114 1.98 -8.17 9.55
C ARG A 114 0.61 -8.60 10.06
N TYR A 115 -0.44 -7.89 9.68
CA TYR A 115 -1.81 -8.24 10.02
C TYR A 115 -2.74 -7.98 8.84
N VAL A 116 -3.46 -9.02 8.41
CA VAL A 116 -4.40 -8.98 7.28
C VAL A 116 -5.75 -9.44 7.79
N GLU A 117 -6.78 -8.62 7.55
CA GLU A 117 -8.15 -8.93 7.95
C GLU A 117 -9.07 -8.77 6.74
N GLY A 118 -9.50 -9.88 6.16
CA GLY A 118 -10.35 -9.87 4.96
C GLY A 118 -9.66 -9.39 3.68
N GLY A 119 -8.35 -9.11 3.72
CA GLY A 119 -7.57 -8.76 2.54
C GLY A 119 -7.45 -9.92 1.54
N GLN A 120 -7.34 -9.58 0.26
CA GLN A 120 -7.22 -10.55 -0.83
C GLN A 120 -5.91 -10.36 -1.59
N PHE A 121 -5.27 -11.46 -1.97
CA PHE A 121 -4.04 -11.45 -2.77
C PHE A 121 -4.30 -12.12 -4.11
N THR A 122 -4.11 -11.38 -5.20
CA THR A 122 -4.29 -11.86 -6.57
C THR A 122 -2.95 -11.76 -7.31
N MET A 123 -2.63 -12.74 -8.15
CA MET A 123 -1.36 -12.82 -8.88
C MET A 123 -1.48 -12.24 -10.29
#